data_AF-A0A838TJ38-F1
#
_entry.id   AF-A0A838TJ38-F1
#
_cell.length_a   1.000
_cell.length_b   1.000
_cell.length_c   1.000
_cell.angle_alpha   90.00
_cell.angle_beta   90.00
_cell.angle_gamma   90.00
#
_symmetry.space_group_name_H-M   'P 1'
#
loop_
_entity.id
_entity.type
_entity.pdbx_description
1 polymer ?
#
loop_
_entity_poly.entity_id
_entity_poly.type
_entity_poly.pdbx_seq_one_letter_code
_entity_poly.pdbx_strand_id
1 'polypeptide(L)'
;MAPRPSRIFPPAVSSQTGDNALIGGFIVLDTGAGATEMIVREIGPSLSGVTGALSDPVLDLRDGNGALVATNDHWKGTQKSEIEATGLEPSDDRESAIVKTLAAGAYTVIVQGKNGSTGVALIEAYNLQ
;
A
#
# COMPACT_ATOMS: atom_id res chain seq x y z
N MET A 1 18.93 10.48 -15.09
CA MET A 1 18.97 9.15 -14.43
C MET A 1 17.94 9.23 -13.33
N ALA A 2 16.79 8.56 -13.48
CA ALA A 2 15.75 8.60 -12.45
C ALA A 2 16.24 7.83 -11.20
N PRO A 3 15.94 8.30 -9.99
CA PRO A 3 16.26 7.56 -8.77
C PRO A 3 15.65 6.16 -8.83
N ARG A 4 16.34 5.18 -8.22
CA ARG A 4 15.85 3.80 -8.14
C ARG A 4 15.05 3.65 -6.84
N PRO A 5 13.75 3.31 -6.90
CA PRO A 5 12.94 3.17 -5.70
C PRO A 5 13.56 2.17 -4.72
N SER A 6 13.60 2.54 -3.44
CA SER A 6 14.11 1.70 -2.36
C SER A 6 12.95 1.08 -1.57
N ARG A 7 12.94 -0.25 -1.43
CA ARG A 7 11.91 -1.00 -0.70
C ARG A 7 12.16 -0.92 0.81
N ILE A 8 11.16 -0.47 1.58
CA ILE A 8 11.32 -0.22 3.03
C ILE A 8 10.90 -1.42 3.90
N PHE A 9 10.03 -2.33 3.45
CA PHE A 9 9.57 -3.46 4.27
C PHE A 9 9.05 -4.66 3.45
N PRO A 10 9.13 -5.89 4.00
CA PRO A 10 8.10 -6.91 3.81
C PRO A 10 7.66 -7.51 5.16
N PRO A 11 6.35 -7.62 5.41
CA PRO A 11 5.86 -8.95 5.76
C PRO A 11 4.60 -9.28 4.94
N ALA A 12 4.46 -10.55 4.56
CA ALA A 12 3.16 -11.08 4.21
C ALA A 12 2.32 -11.11 5.48
N VAL A 13 1.13 -10.51 5.45
CA VAL A 13 0.21 -10.46 6.59
C VAL A 13 -1.02 -11.29 6.21
N SER A 14 -1.62 -11.98 7.18
CA SER A 14 -2.89 -12.71 7.01
C SER A 14 -3.91 -12.19 8.02
N SER A 15 -5.14 -11.91 7.58
CA SER A 15 -6.21 -11.48 8.48
C SER A 15 -6.99 -12.72 8.93
N GLN A 16 -7.13 -12.89 10.24
CA GLN A 16 -8.00 -13.89 10.83
C GLN A 16 -9.10 -13.20 11.63
N THR A 17 -10.24 -13.89 11.76
CA THR A 17 -11.55 -13.39 12.23
C THR A 17 -11.46 -12.46 13.44
N GLY A 18 -12.12 -11.30 13.33
CA GLY A 18 -12.24 -10.32 14.42
C GLY A 18 -12.30 -8.89 13.91
N ASP A 19 -11.45 -8.53 12.94
CA ASP A 19 -11.45 -7.22 12.26
C ASP A 19 -11.01 -7.29 10.78
N ASN A 20 -10.84 -8.49 10.19
CA ASN A 20 -10.56 -8.80 8.76
C ASN A 20 -9.49 -7.95 8.03
N ALA A 21 -8.67 -7.19 8.76
CA ALA A 21 -7.68 -6.28 8.20
C ALA A 21 -6.25 -6.79 8.34
N LEU A 22 -5.47 -6.58 7.29
CA LEU A 22 -4.02 -6.68 7.28
C LEU A 22 -3.46 -5.31 7.63
N ILE A 23 -2.58 -5.25 8.64
CA ILE A 23 -2.04 -3.98 9.12
C ILE A 23 -0.52 -3.99 8.92
N GLY A 24 -0.03 -3.02 8.15
CA GLY A 24 1.39 -2.70 7.98
C GLY A 24 1.71 -1.33 8.57
N GLY A 25 2.94 -1.12 9.01
CA GLY A 25 3.39 0.19 9.51
C GLY A 25 4.73 0.55 8.91
N PHE A 26 4.94 1.84 8.65
CA PHE A 26 6.24 2.37 8.25
C PHE A 26 6.44 3.77 8.82
N ILE A 27 7.71 4.20 8.88
CA ILE A 27 8.11 5.52 9.36
C ILE A 27 8.80 6.24 8.22
N VAL A 28 8.33 7.43 7.90
CA VAL A 28 9.04 8.38 7.04
C VAL A 28 9.97 9.19 7.95
N LEU A 29 11.27 9.07 7.73
CA LEU A 29 12.28 9.84 8.47
C LEU A 29 12.44 11.23 7.82
N ASP A 30 12.71 12.24 8.63
CA ASP A 30 13.07 13.56 8.11
C ASP A 30 14.46 13.49 7.47
N THR A 31 14.51 13.66 6.15
CA THR A 31 15.75 13.72 5.37
C THR A 31 16.24 15.15 5.15
N GLY A 32 15.61 16.15 5.78
CA GLY A 32 15.85 17.58 5.57
C GLY A 32 15.10 18.17 4.36
N ALA A 33 14.36 17.35 3.61
CA ALA A 33 13.53 17.76 2.47
C ALA A 33 12.07 18.10 2.86
N GLY A 34 11.67 17.91 4.13
CA GLY A 34 10.34 18.24 4.66
C GLY A 34 9.23 17.24 4.32
N ALA A 35 9.29 16.60 3.14
CA ALA A 35 8.40 15.50 2.77
C ALA A 35 9.03 14.55 1.75
N THR A 36 8.62 13.28 1.79
CA THR A 36 9.09 12.21 0.91
C THR A 36 7.96 11.71 0.05
N GLU A 37 8.20 11.58 -1.25
CA GLU A 37 7.25 10.96 -2.17
C GLU A 37 7.34 9.43 -2.05
N MET A 38 6.20 8.80 -1.75
CA MET A 38 6.09 7.39 -1.46
C MET A 38 5.05 6.75 -2.38
N ILE A 39 5.23 5.47 -2.70
CA ILE A 39 4.15 4.59 -3.15
C ILE A 39 3.94 3.50 -2.10
N VAL A 40 2.68 3.30 -1.74
CA VAL A 40 2.22 2.18 -0.91
C VAL A 40 1.25 1.36 -1.76
N ARG A 41 1.48 0.06 -1.86
CA ARG A 41 0.62 -0.84 -2.63
C ARG A 41 0.37 -2.13 -1.88
N GLU A 42 -0.76 -2.77 -2.15
CA GLU A 42 -0.99 -4.13 -1.75
C GLU A 42 -1.07 -5.08 -2.94
N ILE A 43 -0.58 -6.29 -2.73
CA ILE A 43 -0.55 -7.36 -3.71
C ILE A 43 -1.40 -8.50 -3.15
N GLY A 44 -2.55 -8.74 -3.78
CA GLY A 44 -3.52 -9.75 -3.37
C GLY A 44 -3.70 -10.77 -4.49
N PRO A 45 -4.54 -10.49 -5.51
CA PRO A 45 -4.78 -11.39 -6.64
C PRO A 45 -3.51 -11.84 -7.38
N SER A 46 -2.46 -11.01 -7.42
CA SER A 46 -1.20 -11.34 -8.09
C SER A 46 -0.29 -12.26 -7.27
N LEU A 47 -0.65 -12.64 -6.04
CA LEU A 47 0.11 -13.59 -5.22
C LEU A 47 -0.02 -15.03 -5.74
N SER A 48 0.76 -15.34 -6.77
CA SER A 48 0.86 -16.71 -7.30
C SER A 48 1.41 -17.70 -6.26
N GLY A 49 0.79 -18.88 -6.18
CA GLY A 49 1.21 -19.94 -5.24
C GLY A 49 0.79 -19.75 -3.78
N VAL A 50 0.13 -18.63 -3.44
CA VAL A 50 -0.43 -18.39 -2.11
C VAL A 50 -1.89 -18.84 -2.07
N THR A 51 -2.19 -19.87 -1.28
CA THR A 51 -3.58 -20.29 -1.04
C THR A 51 -4.31 -19.22 -0.23
N GLY A 52 -5.52 -18.84 -0.67
CA GLY A 52 -6.34 -17.86 0.03
C GLY A 52 -5.89 -16.41 -0.16
N ALA A 53 -5.27 -16.09 -1.30
CA ALA A 53 -4.96 -14.70 -1.66
C ALA A 53 -6.23 -13.81 -1.67
N LEU A 54 -6.10 -12.59 -1.19
CA LEU A 54 -7.20 -11.62 -1.12
C LEU A 54 -7.60 -11.17 -2.52
N SER A 55 -8.86 -11.40 -2.92
CA SER A 55 -9.28 -11.29 -4.32
C SER A 55 -9.64 -9.87 -4.79
N ASP A 56 -9.98 -9.00 -3.84
CA ASP A 56 -10.45 -7.62 -4.09
C ASP A 56 -10.06 -6.77 -2.87
N PRO A 57 -8.77 -6.41 -2.75
CA PRO A 57 -8.26 -5.62 -1.64
C PRO A 57 -8.66 -4.13 -1.71
N VAL A 58 -8.78 -3.51 -0.54
CA VAL A 58 -8.96 -2.07 -0.34
C VAL A 58 -7.87 -1.59 0.61
N LEU A 59 -7.13 -0.54 0.23
CA LEU A 59 -6.02 0.02 0.98
C LEU A 59 -6.38 1.37 1.59
N ASP A 60 -6.24 1.48 2.90
CA ASP A 60 -6.30 2.72 3.67
C ASP A 60 -4.91 3.09 4.19
N LEU A 61 -4.49 4.33 3.93
CA LEU A 61 -3.31 4.94 4.52
C LEU A 61 -3.72 5.89 5.64
N ARG A 62 -3.21 5.67 6.84
CA ARG A 62 -3.48 6.44 8.07
C ARG A 62 -2.22 7.13 8.57
N ASP A 63 -2.35 8.34 9.12
CA ASP A 63 -1.24 9.05 9.78
C ASP A 63 -1.03 8.54 11.22
N GLY A 64 -0.01 9.08 11.91
CA GLY A 64 0.32 8.70 13.29
C GLY A 64 -0.76 9.02 14.33
N ASN A 65 -1.78 9.82 13.97
CA ASN A 65 -2.94 10.10 14.81
C ASN A 65 -4.15 9.20 14.43
N GLY A 66 -3.99 8.31 13.45
CA GLY A 66 -5.04 7.44 12.92
C GLY A 66 -5.98 8.14 11.92
N ALA A 67 -5.68 9.37 11.51
CA ALA A 67 -6.49 10.08 10.52
C ALA A 67 -6.30 9.49 9.13
N LEU A 68 -7.37 9.42 8.34
CA LEU A 68 -7.31 8.93 6.96
C LEU A 68 -6.54 9.94 6.09
N VAL A 69 -5.43 9.49 5.52
CA VAL A 69 -4.60 10.25 4.58
C VAL A 69 -5.08 10.04 3.15
N ALA A 70 -5.31 8.77 2.79
CA ALA A 70 -5.79 8.37 1.48
C ALA A 70 -6.36 6.94 1.52
N THR A 71 -7.24 6.63 0.58
CA THR A 71 -7.80 5.29 0.38
C THR A 71 -7.86 4.96 -1.11
N ASN A 72 -7.71 3.69 -1.48
CA ASN A 72 -7.87 3.23 -2.84
C ASN A 72 -8.35 1.76 -2.86
N ASP A 73 -9.19 1.40 -3.83
CA ASP A 73 -9.67 0.04 -4.08
C ASP A 73 -9.27 -0.52 -5.45
N HIS A 74 -8.77 0.32 -6.37
CA HIS A 74 -8.25 -0.08 -7.70
C HIS A 74 -7.18 0.92 -8.12
N TRP A 75 -5.97 0.46 -8.41
CA TRP A 75 -4.84 1.33 -8.72
C TRP A 75 -5.10 2.23 -9.93
N LYS A 76 -5.93 1.78 -10.89
CA LYS A 76 -6.35 2.58 -12.06
C LYS A 76 -7.48 3.59 -11.78
N GLY A 77 -8.11 3.55 -10.61
CA GLY A 77 -9.31 4.33 -10.32
C GLY A 77 -9.07 5.83 -10.21
N THR A 78 -8.05 6.23 -9.45
CA THR A 78 -7.81 7.65 -9.11
C THR A 78 -6.43 8.16 -9.49
N GLN A 79 -5.39 7.31 -9.45
CA GLN A 79 -3.98 7.72 -9.59
C GLN A 79 -3.26 6.95 -10.70
N LYS A 80 -3.99 6.52 -11.73
CA LYS A 80 -3.45 5.65 -12.79
C LYS A 80 -2.14 6.19 -13.39
N SER A 81 -2.16 7.45 -13.81
CA SER A 81 -1.01 8.06 -14.51
C SER A 81 0.19 8.24 -13.57
N GLU A 82 -0.06 8.61 -12.31
CA GLU A 82 0.96 8.78 -11.29
C GLU A 82 1.60 7.43 -10.94
N ILE A 83 0.79 6.38 -10.78
CA ILE A 83 1.26 5.02 -10.49
C ILE A 83 2.05 4.45 -11.68
N GLU A 84 1.56 4.58 -12.91
CA GLU A 84 2.30 4.17 -14.13
C GLU A 84 3.64 4.89 -14.25
N ALA A 85 3.71 6.17 -13.85
CA ALA A 85 4.96 6.93 -13.88
C ALA A 85 6.03 6.38 -12.89
N THR A 86 5.63 5.62 -11.87
CA THR A 86 6.56 4.98 -10.93
C THR A 86 7.21 3.70 -11.46
N GLY A 87 6.58 3.03 -12.44
CA GLY A 87 6.95 1.67 -12.87
C GLY A 87 6.76 0.59 -11.78
N LEU A 88 5.94 0.88 -10.77
CA LEU A 88 5.59 0.00 -9.65
C LEU A 88 4.08 -0.29 -9.63
N GLU A 89 3.41 -0.20 -10.76
CA GLU A 89 2.01 -0.58 -10.89
C GLU A 89 1.79 -2.05 -10.47
N PRO A 90 0.71 -2.33 -9.72
CA PRO A 90 0.26 -3.71 -9.54
C PRO A 90 -0.14 -4.36 -10.87
N SER A 91 0.01 -5.68 -10.96
CA SER A 91 -0.27 -6.42 -12.19
C SER A 91 -1.75 -6.76 -12.39
N ASP A 92 -2.53 -6.83 -11.30
CA ASP A 92 -3.99 -7.00 -11.37
C ASP A 92 -4.68 -5.66 -11.15
N ASP A 93 -5.70 -5.35 -11.97
CA ASP A 93 -6.41 -4.06 -11.91
C ASP A 93 -7.21 -3.87 -10.63
N ARG A 94 -7.50 -4.95 -9.89
CA ARG A 94 -8.19 -4.95 -8.59
C ARG A 94 -7.25 -4.74 -7.41
N GLU A 95 -5.95 -4.68 -7.64
CA GLU A 95 -5.00 -4.27 -6.61
C GLU A 95 -5.00 -2.75 -6.49
N SER A 96 -4.71 -2.26 -5.30
CA SER A 96 -4.69 -0.85 -4.95
C SER A 96 -3.25 -0.38 -4.80
N ALA A 97 -3.08 0.91 -5.06
CA ALA A 97 -1.84 1.60 -4.80
C ALA A 97 -2.15 3.06 -4.53
N ILE A 98 -1.33 3.68 -3.68
CA ILE A 98 -1.42 5.09 -3.33
C ILE A 98 -0.04 5.70 -3.53
N VAL A 99 0.05 6.70 -4.39
CA VAL A 99 1.21 7.60 -4.48
C VAL A 99 0.91 8.83 -3.64
N LYS A 100 1.79 9.16 -2.68
CA LYS A 100 1.59 10.31 -1.80
C LYS A 100 2.91 10.90 -1.32
N THR A 101 2.97 12.23 -1.30
CA THR A 101 3.99 12.98 -0.58
C THR A 101 3.64 13.02 0.91
N LEU A 102 4.49 12.43 1.74
CA LEU A 102 4.29 12.26 3.17
C LEU A 102 5.33 13.06 3.95
N ALA A 103 4.88 13.79 4.97
CA ALA A 103 5.80 14.43 5.91
C ALA A 103 6.50 13.35 6.77
N ALA A 104 7.56 13.74 7.47
CA ALA A 104 8.18 12.86 8.44
C ALA A 104 7.16 12.45 9.53
N GLY A 105 7.08 11.16 9.83
CA GLY A 105 6.08 10.64 10.75
C GLY A 105 5.84 9.13 10.61
N ALA A 106 5.09 8.58 11.56
CA ALA A 106 4.60 7.21 11.50
C ALA A 106 3.31 7.13 10.67
N TYR A 107 3.21 6.07 9.87
CA TYR A 107 2.04 5.78 9.05
C TYR A 107 1.60 4.33 9.22
N THR A 108 0.30 4.10 9.14
CA THR A 108 -0.30 2.77 9.17
C THR A 108 -1.04 2.51 7.87
N VAL A 109 -0.79 1.34 7.29
CA VAL A 109 -1.48 0.82 6.12
C VAL A 109 -2.45 -0.24 6.60
N ILE A 110 -3.72 -0.10 6.23
CA ILE A 110 -4.77 -1.05 6.56
C ILE A 110 -5.30 -1.58 5.24
N VAL A 111 -5.14 -2.88 5.01
CA VAL A 111 -5.69 -3.57 3.83
C VAL A 111 -6.81 -4.47 4.26
N GLN A 112 -7.97 -4.34 3.62
CA GLN A 112 -9.15 -5.15 3.89
C GLN A 112 -9.71 -5.71 2.60
N GLY A 113 -10.39 -6.85 2.66
CA GLY A 113 -11.16 -7.32 1.51
C GLY A 113 -12.44 -6.51 1.32
N LYS A 114 -12.72 -6.13 0.08
CA LYS A 114 -13.98 -5.51 -0.30
C LYS A 114 -15.14 -6.40 0.15
N ASN A 115 -16.20 -5.77 0.63
CA ASN A 115 -17.39 -6.42 1.20
C ASN A 115 -17.09 -7.39 2.36
N GLY A 116 -15.97 -7.20 3.08
CA GLY A 116 -15.61 -8.00 4.24
C GLY A 116 -14.96 -9.35 3.91
N SER A 117 -14.52 -9.55 2.66
CA SER A 117 -13.75 -10.74 2.29
C SER A 117 -12.42 -10.83 3.05
N THR A 118 -11.93 -12.06 3.27
CA THR A 118 -10.70 -12.35 3.99
C THR A 118 -9.70 -13.01 3.08
N GLY A 119 -8.41 -12.81 3.36
CA GLY A 119 -7.36 -13.46 2.59
C GLY A 119 -5.97 -12.96 2.96
N VAL A 120 -5.00 -13.44 2.20
CA VAL A 120 -3.60 -13.05 2.32
C VAL A 120 -3.30 -11.98 1.28
N ALA A 121 -2.64 -10.90 1.71
CA ALA A 121 -2.05 -9.92 0.81
C ALA A 121 -0.67 -9.52 1.32
N LEU A 122 0.16 -9.00 0.42
CA LEU A 122 1.44 -8.39 0.75
C LEU A 122 1.27 -6.88 0.73
N ILE A 123 1.81 -6.18 1.73
CA ILE A 123 1.90 -4.72 1.75
C ILE A 123 3.32 -4.34 1.39
N GLU A 124 3.47 -3.40 0.46
CA GLU A 124 4.77 -2.90 0.03
C GLU A 124 4.78 -1.37 0.06
N ALA A 125 5.86 -0.79 0.58
CA ALA A 125 6.10 0.65 0.58
C ALA A 125 7.48 0.95 -0.01
N TYR A 126 7.52 1.91 -0.93
CA TYR A 126 8.73 2.36 -1.60
C TYR A 126 8.86 3.88 -1.50
N ASN A 127 10.08 4.33 -1.24
CA ASN A 127 10.46 5.71 -1.45
C ASN A 127 10.76 5.92 -2.95
N LEU A 128 10.16 6.96 -3.55
CA LEU A 128 10.29 7.29 -4.97
C LEU A 128 11.39 8.32 -5.27
N GLN A 129 12.10 8.80 -4.24
CA GLN A 129 13.23 9.74 -4.34
C GLN A 129 14.59 9.04 -4.26
#